data_AF-A0A968RH60-F1
#
_entry.id   AF-A0A968RH60-F1
#
_cell.length_a   1.000
_cell.length_b   1.000
_cell.length_c   1.000
_cell.angle_alpha   90.00
_cell.angle_beta   90.00
_cell.angle_gamma   90.00
#
_symmetry.space_group_name_H-M   'P 1'
#
loop_
_entity.id
_entity.type
_entity.pdbx_description
1 polymer ?
#
loop_
_entity_poly.entity_id
_entity_poly.type
_entity_poly.pdbx_seq_one_letter_code
_entity_poly.pdbx_strand_id
1 'polypeptide(L)'
;MQLDLGTFINNFAKPILSNISDVIKPFRPVIDFLNTDTQLISKIGLAGEFDRNGDGKVSVLELAAKLSGRTIDTRFLDAVGKVDKVISLVDQLATADKIDLGSYNLGNIDVADRNANLQNASAVPKTAGQQNPQQQINSKTRGKTQEFFNALQDIEGFDLPLLNNPETAIDLLLGKPDVPLFTYKIPRLEFEFDIQQNFPIWWIVNGLIEGKFSAIASLGFGYDTYGLNEWKNSNFAVDAAGKVLDGFYVSDRENADGTGSDVDELSLEASIAAGLGIDVKLISGYLKGGIQGKVGIDLIDGGEFQPKQGGDGKIRGSEIASRITKPSELFNVSGQINAFLGAEVKVFGGTVYDNNFATFELANFAPAKPFIVERPVGPGGISQRPPDVDGDRPRVIRSPVTITNSYLTGAKVFFDANLMTFKMTRNRSQLVTLMVALV
;
A
#
# COMPACT_ATOMS: atom_id res chain seq x y z
N MET A 1 34.66 -6.36 6.88
CA MET A 1 34.02 -5.04 7.07
C MET A 1 33.17 -5.16 8.31
N GLN A 2 33.01 -4.12 9.12
CA GLN A 2 32.20 -4.23 10.35
C GLN A 2 31.15 -3.13 10.38
N LEU A 3 29.97 -3.46 10.92
CA LEU A 3 28.92 -2.50 11.23
C LEU A 3 28.89 -2.27 12.74
N ASP A 4 28.98 -1.00 13.13
CA ASP A 4 28.79 -0.57 14.51
C ASP A 4 27.28 -0.42 14.78
N LEU A 5 26.72 -1.31 15.59
CA LEU A 5 25.28 -1.35 15.86
C LEU A 5 24.82 -0.12 16.64
N GLY A 6 25.67 0.42 17.53
CA GLY A 6 25.33 1.63 18.29
C GLY A 6 25.12 2.84 17.38
N THR A 7 26.06 3.05 16.46
CA THR A 7 25.99 4.13 15.47
C THR A 7 24.86 3.90 14.48
N PHE A 8 24.70 2.68 13.99
CA PHE A 8 23.61 2.31 13.08
C PHE A 8 22.24 2.58 13.69
N ILE A 9 22.00 2.14 14.92
CA ILE A 9 20.71 2.32 15.57
C ILE A 9 20.44 3.80 15.82
N ASN A 10 21.40 4.53 16.40
CA ASN A 10 21.18 5.91 16.82
C ASN A 10 21.10 6.90 15.64
N ASN A 11 21.93 6.71 14.61
CA ASN A 11 22.05 7.69 13.53
C ASN A 11 21.26 7.32 12.27
N PHE A 12 20.85 6.06 12.12
CA PHE A 12 20.12 5.61 10.94
C PHE A 12 18.73 5.06 11.30
N ALA A 13 18.64 3.99 12.09
CA ALA A 13 17.35 3.35 12.36
C ALA A 13 16.41 4.26 13.18
N LYS A 14 16.91 4.90 14.25
CA LYS A 14 16.10 5.73 15.14
C LYS A 14 15.40 6.90 14.43
N PRO A 15 16.09 7.74 13.62
CA PRO A 15 15.42 8.80 12.86
C PRO A 15 14.29 8.28 11.95
N ILE A 16 14.53 7.18 11.23
CA ILE A 16 13.54 6.58 10.33
C ILE A 16 12.31 6.12 11.12
N LEU A 17 12.54 5.34 12.18
CA LEU A 17 11.47 4.81 13.03
C LEU A 17 10.70 5.92 13.75
N SER A 18 11.35 7.02 14.12
CA SER A 18 10.69 8.20 14.69
C SER A 18 9.77 8.88 13.68
N ASN A 19 10.20 9.05 12.43
CA ASN A 19 9.35 9.64 11.38
C ASN A 19 8.14 8.74 11.11
N ILE A 20 8.33 7.43 11.01
CA ILE A 20 7.23 6.46 10.87
C ILE A 20 6.29 6.57 12.09
N SER A 21 6.83 6.74 13.30
CA SER A 21 6.03 6.97 14.51
C SER A 21 5.12 8.18 14.40
N ASP A 22 5.67 9.30 13.93
CA ASP A 22 4.95 10.58 13.85
C ASP A 22 3.80 10.51 12.83
N VAL A 23 4.00 9.78 11.73
CA VAL A 23 2.96 9.44 10.75
C VAL A 23 1.81 8.66 11.39
N ILE A 24 2.14 7.65 12.21
CA ILE A 24 1.18 6.69 12.77
C ILE A 24 0.48 7.25 14.01
N LYS A 25 1.10 8.18 14.72
CA LYS A 25 0.62 8.78 15.97
C LYS A 25 -0.85 9.21 15.98
N PRO A 26 -1.41 9.83 14.92
CA PRO A 26 -2.83 10.21 14.89
C PRO A 26 -3.80 9.03 15.00
N PHE A 27 -3.37 7.82 14.61
CA PHE A 27 -4.20 6.62 14.62
C PHE A 27 -4.15 5.85 15.95
N ARG A 28 -3.15 6.12 16.81
CA ARG A 28 -2.98 5.45 18.10
C ARG A 28 -4.24 5.41 18.98
N PRO A 29 -5.01 6.50 19.16
CA PRO A 29 -6.19 6.45 20.02
C PRO A 29 -7.24 5.40 19.58
N VAL A 30 -7.37 5.18 18.27
CA VAL A 30 -8.30 4.19 17.73
C VAL A 30 -7.74 2.78 17.95
N ILE A 31 -6.45 2.59 17.72
CA ILE A 31 -5.77 1.30 17.87
C ILE A 31 -5.77 0.88 19.35
N ASP A 32 -5.46 1.80 20.25
CA ASP A 32 -5.50 1.58 21.70
C ASP A 32 -6.91 1.18 22.16
N PHE A 33 -7.94 1.86 21.65
CA PHE A 33 -9.33 1.50 21.96
C PHE A 33 -9.69 0.09 21.46
N LEU A 34 -9.35 -0.24 20.21
CA LEU A 34 -9.63 -1.56 19.64
C LEU A 34 -8.93 -2.70 20.41
N ASN A 35 -7.72 -2.44 20.91
CA ASN A 35 -6.92 -3.38 21.70
C ASN A 35 -7.22 -3.32 23.21
N THR A 36 -8.12 -2.46 23.67
CA THR A 36 -8.44 -2.32 25.09
C THR A 36 -9.18 -3.56 25.60
N ASP A 37 -8.70 -4.12 26.71
CA ASP A 37 -9.38 -5.21 27.43
C ASP A 37 -10.77 -4.75 27.90
N THR A 38 -11.80 -5.44 27.42
CA THR A 38 -13.18 -5.17 27.79
C THR A 38 -13.47 -5.48 29.26
N GLN A 39 -12.65 -6.33 29.91
CA GLN A 39 -12.76 -6.86 31.28
C GLN A 39 -14.06 -7.62 31.60
N LEU A 40 -15.15 -7.36 30.88
CA LEU A 40 -16.48 -7.92 31.12
C LEU A 40 -16.49 -9.43 30.88
N ILE A 41 -15.90 -9.88 29.77
CA ILE A 41 -15.87 -11.28 29.36
C ILE A 41 -14.98 -12.11 30.31
N SER A 42 -13.85 -11.52 30.72
CA SER A 42 -12.95 -12.13 31.71
C SER A 42 -13.60 -12.27 33.08
N LYS A 43 -14.42 -11.30 33.52
CA LYS A 43 -15.14 -11.35 34.79
C LYS A 43 -16.20 -12.45 34.88
N ILE A 44 -16.78 -12.86 33.75
CA ILE A 44 -17.78 -13.94 33.69
C ILE A 44 -17.17 -15.31 33.37
N GLY A 45 -15.83 -15.43 33.36
CA GLY A 45 -15.13 -16.69 33.17
C GLY A 45 -15.16 -17.23 31.73
N LEU A 46 -15.46 -16.38 30.75
CA LEU A 46 -15.56 -16.77 29.33
C LEU A 46 -14.39 -16.27 28.49
N ALA A 47 -13.34 -15.70 29.08
CA ALA A 47 -12.21 -15.12 28.34
C ALA A 47 -11.61 -16.09 27.31
N GLY A 48 -11.39 -17.36 27.67
CA GLY A 48 -10.77 -18.34 26.77
C GLY A 48 -11.57 -18.66 25.50
N GLU A 49 -12.86 -18.32 25.44
CA GLU A 49 -13.69 -18.51 24.23
C GLU A 49 -13.55 -17.34 23.24
N PHE A 50 -13.02 -16.20 23.70
CA PHE A 50 -12.95 -14.95 22.94
C PHE A 50 -11.51 -14.47 22.72
N ASP A 51 -10.58 -14.82 23.61
CA ASP A 51 -9.15 -14.56 23.52
C ASP A 51 -8.54 -15.36 22.36
N ARG A 52 -8.26 -14.67 21.24
CA ARG A 52 -7.72 -15.30 20.02
C ARG A 52 -6.20 -15.25 19.98
N ASN A 53 -5.60 -14.23 20.58
CA ASN A 53 -4.15 -14.02 20.55
C ASN A 53 -3.41 -14.70 21.72
N GLY A 54 -4.14 -15.23 22.71
CA GLY A 54 -3.63 -15.95 23.85
C GLY A 54 -2.98 -15.05 24.91
N ASP A 55 -3.31 -13.76 24.95
CA ASP A 55 -2.72 -12.79 25.88
C ASP A 55 -3.43 -12.73 27.25
N GLY A 56 -4.52 -13.50 27.42
CA GLY A 56 -5.32 -13.57 28.63
C GLY A 56 -6.34 -12.45 28.78
N LYS A 57 -6.56 -11.63 27.75
CA LYS A 57 -7.52 -10.53 27.72
C LYS A 57 -8.53 -10.75 26.59
N VAL A 58 -9.61 -9.99 26.62
CA VAL A 58 -10.58 -9.96 25.51
C VAL A 58 -10.75 -8.52 25.07
N SER A 59 -10.10 -8.18 23.97
CA SER A 59 -10.14 -6.85 23.37
C SER A 59 -11.51 -6.52 22.74
N VAL A 60 -11.77 -5.23 22.50
CA VAL A 60 -12.97 -4.78 21.76
C VAL A 60 -13.02 -5.43 20.38
N LEU A 61 -11.86 -5.54 19.74
CA LEU A 61 -11.68 -6.18 18.45
C LEU A 61 -12.04 -7.67 18.46
N GLU A 62 -11.51 -8.44 19.41
CA GLU A 62 -11.80 -9.87 19.52
C GLU A 62 -13.27 -10.14 19.84
N LEU A 63 -13.86 -9.31 20.71
CA LEU A 63 -15.28 -9.37 21.00
C LEU A 63 -16.11 -9.10 19.75
N ALA A 64 -15.79 -8.05 18.99
CA ALA A 64 -16.47 -7.73 17.74
C ALA A 64 -16.33 -8.85 16.70
N ALA A 65 -15.14 -9.46 16.59
CA ALA A 65 -14.89 -10.55 15.66
C ALA A 65 -15.68 -11.81 16.02
N LYS A 66 -15.76 -12.16 17.32
CA LYS A 66 -16.54 -13.32 17.78
C LYS A 66 -18.04 -13.10 17.61
N LEU A 67 -18.55 -11.91 17.95
CA LEU A 67 -19.98 -11.59 17.84
C LEU A 67 -20.46 -11.47 16.39
N SER A 68 -19.63 -10.95 15.50
CA SER A 68 -19.94 -10.88 14.06
C SER A 68 -19.81 -12.22 13.35
N GLY A 69 -19.14 -13.21 13.96
CA GLY A 69 -18.80 -14.48 13.33
C GLY A 69 -17.77 -14.35 12.21
N ARG A 70 -17.03 -13.23 12.17
CA ARG A 70 -16.05 -12.90 11.13
C ARG A 70 -14.63 -12.86 11.68
N THR A 71 -13.66 -13.00 10.78
CA THR A 71 -12.26 -12.70 11.04
C THR A 71 -12.02 -11.24 10.71
N ILE A 72 -11.47 -10.49 11.65
CA ILE A 72 -11.03 -9.11 11.41
C ILE A 72 -9.52 -9.19 11.17
N ASP A 73 -9.02 -8.60 10.08
CA ASP A 73 -7.59 -8.54 9.83
C ASP A 73 -6.93 -7.60 10.86
N THR A 74 -6.05 -8.15 11.68
CA THR A 74 -5.36 -7.42 12.76
C THR A 74 -3.97 -6.97 12.37
N ARG A 75 -3.45 -7.37 11.19
CA ARG A 75 -2.04 -7.18 10.82
C ARG A 75 -1.63 -5.72 10.85
N PHE A 76 -2.49 -4.83 10.39
CA PHE A 76 -2.24 -3.39 10.45
C PHE A 76 -2.14 -2.89 11.90
N LEU A 77 -3.06 -3.31 12.77
CA LEU A 77 -3.07 -2.93 14.19
C LEU A 77 -1.82 -3.46 14.91
N ASP A 78 -1.46 -4.71 14.62
CA ASP A 78 -0.27 -5.38 15.16
C ASP A 78 1.02 -4.67 14.72
N ALA A 79 1.10 -4.25 13.45
CA ALA A 79 2.27 -3.53 12.92
C ALA A 79 2.48 -2.19 13.62
N VAL A 80 1.42 -1.42 13.85
CA VAL A 80 1.51 -0.16 14.61
C VAL A 80 2.02 -0.40 16.04
N GLY A 81 1.45 -1.41 16.74
CA GLY A 81 1.90 -1.75 18.09
C GLY A 81 3.37 -2.20 18.13
N LYS A 82 3.85 -2.92 17.11
CA LYS A 82 5.26 -3.34 16.98
C LYS A 82 6.19 -2.17 16.70
N VAL A 83 5.80 -1.22 15.84
CA VAL A 83 6.56 0.03 15.61
C VAL A 83 6.73 0.79 16.93
N ASP A 84 5.65 0.94 17.70
CA ASP A 84 5.69 1.61 19.00
C ASP A 84 6.61 0.91 20.00
N LYS A 85 6.57 -0.42 20.03
CA LYS A 85 7.50 -1.24 20.84
C LYS A 85 8.96 -0.96 20.46
N VAL A 86 9.29 -0.95 19.17
CA VAL A 86 10.65 -0.68 18.70
C VAL A 86 11.13 0.71 19.12
N ILE A 87 10.28 1.74 18.98
CA ILE A 87 10.63 3.11 19.37
C ILE A 87 10.83 3.21 20.88
N SER A 88 9.99 2.58 21.69
CA SER A 88 10.16 2.57 23.15
C SER A 88 11.48 1.93 23.59
N LEU A 89 11.99 0.97 22.82
CA LEU A 89 13.27 0.31 23.06
C LEU A 89 14.44 1.18 22.61
N VAL A 90 14.31 1.91 21.49
CA VAL A 90 15.40 2.69 20.89
C VAL A 90 15.94 3.77 21.83
N ASP A 91 15.06 4.36 22.67
CA ASP A 91 15.45 5.39 23.64
C ASP A 91 16.22 4.84 24.85
N GLN A 92 16.25 3.52 25.02
CA GLN A 92 16.88 2.83 26.15
C GLN A 92 18.21 2.18 25.77
N LEU A 93 18.69 2.38 24.54
CA LEU A 93 19.88 1.74 24.02
C LEU A 93 21.15 2.54 24.31
N ALA A 94 22.12 1.87 24.91
CA ALA A 94 23.51 2.31 24.98
C ALA A 94 24.39 1.13 24.51
N THR A 95 24.73 1.06 23.23
CA THR A 95 25.57 -0.03 22.71
C THR A 95 26.76 0.42 21.90
N ALA A 96 27.80 -0.42 21.94
CA ALA A 96 29.02 -0.33 21.15
C ALA A 96 29.34 -1.67 20.44
N ASP A 97 28.33 -2.53 20.27
CA ASP A 97 28.51 -3.85 19.65
C ASP A 97 28.77 -3.74 18.15
N LYS A 98 29.66 -4.60 17.64
CA LYS A 98 30.02 -4.65 16.23
C LYS A 98 29.73 -6.02 15.64
N ILE A 99 29.09 -6.02 14.47
CA ILE A 99 28.89 -7.23 13.67
C ILE A 99 29.84 -7.23 12.48
N ASP A 100 30.30 -8.41 12.08
CA ASP A 100 31.14 -8.59 10.91
C ASP A 100 30.24 -8.75 9.69
N LEU A 101 30.34 -7.83 8.74
CA LEU A 101 29.71 -7.94 7.44
C LEU A 101 30.53 -8.79 6.47
N GLY A 102 31.71 -9.25 6.90
CA GLY A 102 32.55 -10.18 6.18
C GLY A 102 33.61 -9.54 5.32
N SER A 103 34.39 -10.40 4.65
CA SER A 103 35.54 -9.99 3.83
C SER A 103 35.36 -10.37 2.37
N TYR A 104 35.62 -9.43 1.47
CA TYR A 104 35.33 -9.56 0.05
C TYR A 104 36.52 -9.16 -0.81
N ASN A 105 36.61 -9.78 -1.99
CA ASN A 105 37.37 -9.32 -3.13
C ASN A 105 36.45 -8.52 -4.06
N LEU A 106 37.05 -7.60 -4.82
CA LEU A 106 36.35 -6.94 -5.93
C LEU A 106 36.60 -7.75 -7.20
N GLY A 107 35.53 -8.32 -7.74
CA GLY A 107 35.50 -8.96 -9.05
C GLY A 107 35.07 -7.97 -10.13
N ASN A 108 35.21 -8.37 -11.40
CA ASN A 108 34.77 -7.61 -12.57
C ASN A 108 35.33 -6.18 -12.68
N ILE A 109 36.50 -5.94 -12.09
CA ILE A 109 37.21 -4.68 -12.18
C ILE A 109 38.72 -4.92 -12.30
N ASP A 110 39.35 -4.19 -13.23
CA ASP A 110 40.80 -4.06 -13.28
C ASP A 110 41.20 -2.75 -12.63
N VAL A 111 41.75 -2.82 -11.41
CA VAL A 111 42.20 -1.64 -10.65
C VAL A 111 43.43 -0.97 -11.26
N ALA A 112 44.10 -1.61 -12.23
CA ALA A 112 45.21 -1.01 -12.96
C ALA A 112 44.73 -0.16 -14.15
N ASP A 113 43.49 -0.34 -14.62
CA ASP A 113 42.90 0.49 -15.66
C ASP A 113 42.43 1.84 -15.10
N ARG A 114 42.97 2.94 -15.65
CA ARG A 114 42.61 4.30 -15.25
C ARG A 114 41.18 4.69 -15.61
N ASN A 115 40.54 3.96 -16.52
CA ASN A 115 39.16 4.18 -16.92
C ASN A 115 38.18 3.25 -16.20
N ALA A 116 38.65 2.40 -15.28
CA ALA A 116 37.79 1.50 -14.53
C ALA A 116 36.78 2.27 -13.68
N ASN A 117 35.50 1.89 -13.79
CA ASN A 117 34.44 2.41 -12.93
C ASN A 117 34.18 1.42 -11.79
N LEU A 118 34.38 1.88 -10.54
CA LEU A 118 34.13 1.10 -9.33
C LEU A 118 32.68 0.59 -9.23
N GLN A 119 31.72 1.29 -9.82
CA GLN A 119 30.32 0.88 -9.83
C GLN A 119 30.08 -0.43 -10.62
N ASN A 120 30.99 -0.78 -11.53
CA ASN A 120 30.93 -2.04 -12.29
C ASN A 120 31.50 -3.23 -11.51
N ALA A 121 32.19 -2.98 -10.39
CA ALA A 121 32.78 -4.04 -9.59
C ALA A 121 31.70 -4.89 -8.90
N SER A 122 32.00 -6.16 -8.73
CA SER A 122 31.14 -7.13 -8.05
C SER A 122 31.78 -7.58 -6.74
N ALA A 123 30.97 -7.75 -5.70
CA ALA A 123 31.43 -8.29 -4.43
C ALA A 123 31.64 -9.81 -4.56
N VAL A 124 32.83 -10.30 -4.21
CA VAL A 124 33.14 -11.74 -4.18
C VAL A 124 33.58 -12.14 -2.77
N PRO A 125 32.76 -12.88 -1.99
CA PRO A 125 33.11 -13.30 -0.65
C PRO A 125 34.44 -14.07 -0.60
N LYS A 126 35.35 -13.72 0.32
CA LYS A 126 36.62 -14.43 0.52
C LYS A 126 36.48 -15.76 1.25
N THR A 127 35.40 -15.94 2.00
CA THR A 127 35.19 -17.13 2.84
C THR A 127 33.73 -17.55 2.75
N ALA A 128 33.49 -18.81 2.38
CA ALA A 128 32.16 -19.41 2.44
C ALA A 128 31.80 -19.75 3.91
N GLY A 129 30.58 -19.43 4.35
CA GLY A 129 30.06 -19.87 5.65
C GLY A 129 30.25 -18.91 6.83
N GLN A 130 30.40 -17.60 6.61
CA GLN A 130 30.29 -16.65 7.72
C GLN A 130 28.85 -16.62 8.27
N GLN A 131 28.71 -16.48 9.59
CA GLN A 131 27.40 -16.25 10.21
C GLN A 131 26.74 -15.03 9.57
N ASN A 132 25.48 -15.17 9.15
CA ASN A 132 24.75 -14.03 8.62
C ASN A 132 24.61 -12.94 9.72
N PRO A 133 24.39 -11.67 9.34
CA PRO A 133 24.34 -10.58 10.31
C PRO A 133 23.32 -10.85 11.43
N GLN A 134 22.19 -11.48 11.10
CA GLN A 134 21.16 -11.81 12.07
C GLN A 134 21.61 -12.80 13.15
N GLN A 135 22.35 -13.85 12.77
CA GLN A 135 22.96 -14.80 13.71
C GLN A 135 23.99 -14.11 14.60
N GLN A 136 24.74 -13.15 14.06
CA GLN A 136 25.70 -12.38 14.83
C GLN A 136 25.01 -11.43 15.82
N ILE A 137 23.93 -10.76 15.41
CA ILE A 137 23.11 -9.93 16.29
C ILE A 137 22.61 -10.78 17.46
N ASN A 138 22.02 -11.94 17.17
CA ASN A 138 21.44 -12.83 18.18
C ASN A 138 22.48 -13.40 19.16
N SER A 139 23.74 -13.56 18.74
CA SER A 139 24.80 -14.13 19.57
C SER A 139 25.66 -13.09 20.31
N LYS A 140 25.81 -11.88 19.74
CA LYS A 140 26.66 -10.81 20.29
C LYS A 140 25.90 -9.79 21.12
N THR A 141 24.61 -9.57 20.84
CA THR A 141 23.80 -8.60 21.60
C THR A 141 23.11 -9.27 22.80
N ARG A 142 22.82 -8.48 23.84
CA ARG A 142 22.11 -8.91 25.06
C ARG A 142 21.13 -7.82 25.49
N GLY A 143 20.14 -8.20 26.31
CA GLY A 143 19.22 -7.25 26.95
C GLY A 143 18.44 -6.41 25.95
N LYS A 144 18.33 -5.10 26.20
CA LYS A 144 17.51 -4.16 25.41
C LYS A 144 17.86 -4.11 23.94
N THR A 145 19.13 -4.31 23.58
CA THR A 145 19.58 -4.33 22.18
C THR A 145 19.09 -5.54 21.43
N GLN A 146 19.12 -6.70 22.08
CA GLN A 146 18.57 -7.92 21.52
C GLN A 146 17.04 -7.80 21.39
N GLU A 147 16.38 -7.25 22.41
CA GLU A 147 14.93 -6.95 22.36
C GLU A 147 14.59 -6.00 21.21
N PHE A 148 15.40 -4.98 20.95
CA PHE A 148 15.22 -4.04 19.84
C PHE A 148 15.29 -4.75 18.49
N PHE A 149 16.35 -5.51 18.21
CA PHE A 149 16.47 -6.18 16.91
C PHE A 149 15.42 -7.27 16.71
N ASN A 150 15.02 -7.97 17.77
CA ASN A 150 13.90 -8.92 17.69
C ASN A 150 12.60 -8.19 17.36
N ALA A 151 12.28 -7.10 18.08
CA ALA A 151 11.09 -6.32 17.81
C ALA A 151 11.10 -5.68 16.40
N LEU A 152 12.27 -5.31 15.89
CA LEU A 152 12.45 -4.76 14.55
C LEU A 152 12.15 -5.81 13.46
N GLN A 153 12.65 -7.03 13.63
CA GLN A 153 12.35 -8.16 12.72
C GLN A 153 10.88 -8.58 12.79
N ASP A 154 10.22 -8.38 13.94
CA ASP A 154 8.80 -8.72 14.09
C ASP A 154 7.89 -7.77 13.28
N ILE A 155 8.37 -6.60 12.86
CA ILE A 155 7.60 -5.66 12.02
C ILE A 155 7.48 -6.26 10.61
N GLU A 156 6.28 -6.72 10.28
CA GLU A 156 5.98 -7.26 8.96
C GLU A 156 6.24 -6.22 7.87
N GLY A 157 6.95 -6.62 6.83
CA GLY A 157 7.22 -5.78 5.65
C GLY A 157 8.31 -4.71 5.84
N PHE A 158 8.88 -4.53 7.04
CA PHE A 158 10.00 -3.62 7.27
C PHE A 158 11.32 -4.34 7.03
N ASP A 159 12.15 -3.80 6.14
CA ASP A 159 13.43 -4.39 5.77
C ASP A 159 14.57 -3.38 5.86
N LEU A 160 15.71 -3.88 6.33
CA LEU A 160 16.98 -3.18 6.35
C LEU A 160 17.96 -4.05 5.55
N PRO A 161 18.07 -3.85 4.22
CA PRO A 161 18.83 -4.73 3.34
C PRO A 161 20.26 -4.99 3.82
N LEU A 162 20.91 -3.98 4.42
CA LEU A 162 22.25 -4.11 4.99
C LEU A 162 22.39 -5.19 6.08
N LEU A 163 21.32 -5.45 6.85
CA LEU A 163 21.29 -6.46 7.90
C LEU A 163 20.95 -7.86 7.37
N ASN A 164 20.42 -7.97 6.15
CA ASN A 164 20.08 -9.24 5.55
C ASN A 164 21.12 -9.68 4.52
N ASN A 165 21.67 -8.73 3.76
CA ASN A 165 22.62 -8.93 2.68
C ASN A 165 23.87 -8.05 2.92
N PRO A 166 24.97 -8.61 3.45
CA PRO A 166 26.18 -7.83 3.70
C PRO A 166 26.82 -7.24 2.44
N GLU A 167 26.51 -7.79 1.25
CA GLU A 167 26.93 -7.27 -0.05
C GLU A 167 26.42 -5.85 -0.32
N THR A 168 25.25 -5.49 0.23
CA THR A 168 24.70 -4.12 0.17
C THR A 168 25.73 -3.11 0.70
N ALA A 169 26.51 -3.45 1.74
CA ALA A 169 27.54 -2.58 2.27
C ALA A 169 28.63 -2.25 1.23
N ILE A 170 28.96 -3.22 0.37
CA ILE A 170 29.99 -3.07 -0.67
C ILE A 170 29.42 -2.24 -1.81
N ASP A 171 28.17 -2.49 -2.20
CA ASP A 171 27.50 -1.70 -3.21
C ASP A 171 27.42 -0.22 -2.81
N LEU A 172 27.17 0.07 -1.52
CA LEU A 172 27.26 1.41 -0.95
C LEU A 172 28.67 2.00 -1.04
N LEU A 173 29.71 1.24 -0.66
CA LEU A 173 31.11 1.70 -0.71
C LEU A 173 31.61 1.92 -2.14
N LEU A 174 31.15 1.12 -3.10
CA LEU A 174 31.42 1.27 -4.52
C LEU A 174 30.60 2.40 -5.16
N GLY A 175 29.65 2.97 -4.42
CA GLY A 175 28.79 4.05 -4.86
C GLY A 175 27.86 3.64 -5.99
N LYS A 176 27.35 2.40 -5.97
CA LYS A 176 26.36 1.95 -6.95
C LYS A 176 25.06 2.78 -6.82
N PRO A 177 24.37 3.01 -7.96
CA PRO A 177 23.08 3.67 -7.95
C PRO A 177 22.00 2.81 -7.28
N ASP A 178 20.97 3.47 -6.75
CA ASP A 178 19.70 2.87 -6.31
C ASP A 178 19.79 1.73 -5.29
N VAL A 179 20.86 1.73 -4.48
CA VAL A 179 21.04 0.72 -3.43
C VAL A 179 20.05 1.00 -2.30
N PRO A 180 19.12 0.06 -1.97
CA PRO A 180 18.13 0.29 -0.94
C PRO A 180 18.76 0.29 0.45
N LEU A 181 18.45 1.31 1.25
CA LEU A 181 18.91 1.48 2.63
C LEU A 181 17.88 0.96 3.63
N PHE A 182 16.60 1.23 3.36
CA PHE A 182 15.46 0.60 4.03
C PHE A 182 14.26 0.53 3.09
N THR A 183 13.37 -0.43 3.33
CA THR A 183 12.04 -0.48 2.70
C THR A 183 11.01 -0.85 3.76
N TYR A 184 9.77 -0.41 3.57
CA TYR A 184 8.66 -0.78 4.42
C TYR A 184 7.39 -0.97 3.59
N LYS A 185 6.92 -2.22 3.51
CA LYS A 185 5.56 -2.54 3.05
C LYS A 185 4.63 -2.51 4.24
N ILE A 186 3.75 -1.50 4.31
CA ILE A 186 2.74 -1.45 5.36
C ILE A 186 1.78 -2.63 5.13
N PRO A 187 1.45 -3.42 6.17
CA PRO A 187 0.43 -4.44 6.04
C PRO A 187 -0.89 -3.84 5.54
N ARG A 188 -1.55 -4.58 4.64
CA ARG A 188 -2.78 -4.13 4.01
C ARG A 188 -3.79 -3.69 5.07
N LEU A 189 -4.28 -2.47 4.93
CA LEU A 189 -5.39 -1.97 5.73
C LEU A 189 -6.68 -2.34 5.01
N GLU A 190 -7.51 -3.17 5.63
CA GLU A 190 -8.78 -3.60 5.07
C GLU A 190 -9.91 -3.26 6.04
N PHE A 191 -10.90 -2.52 5.55
CA PHE A 191 -12.10 -2.15 6.29
C PHE A 191 -13.31 -2.66 5.54
N GLU A 192 -14.10 -3.49 6.18
CA GLU A 192 -15.36 -4.01 5.64
C GLU A 192 -16.54 -3.66 6.54
N PHE A 193 -17.62 -3.20 5.93
CA PHE A 193 -18.89 -2.93 6.57
C PHE A 193 -20.03 -3.53 5.75
N ASP A 194 -20.80 -4.41 6.37
CA ASP A 194 -22.00 -4.98 5.78
C ASP A 194 -23.22 -4.70 6.66
N ILE A 195 -24.30 -4.24 6.04
CA ILE A 195 -25.61 -4.13 6.65
C ILE A 195 -26.61 -4.93 5.85
N GLN A 196 -27.39 -5.76 6.55
CA GLN A 196 -28.52 -6.46 5.97
C GLN A 196 -29.71 -6.29 6.90
N GLN A 197 -30.79 -5.71 6.40
CA GLN A 197 -32.04 -5.54 7.14
C GLN A 197 -33.19 -6.16 6.37
N ASN A 198 -33.83 -7.15 6.98
CA ASN A 198 -35.09 -7.70 6.50
C ASN A 198 -36.25 -7.00 7.21
N PHE A 199 -37.35 -6.76 6.50
CA PHE A 199 -38.57 -6.24 7.10
C PHE A 199 -39.79 -6.94 6.50
N PRO A 200 -40.80 -7.26 7.31
CA PRO A 200 -42.00 -7.91 6.81
C PRO A 200 -42.77 -6.96 5.91
N ILE A 201 -43.17 -7.42 4.72
CA ILE A 201 -44.12 -6.71 3.87
C ILE A 201 -45.49 -7.34 4.03
N TRP A 202 -45.62 -8.64 3.69
CA TRP A 202 -46.87 -9.37 3.84
C TRP A 202 -46.68 -10.90 3.83
N TRP A 203 -47.31 -11.59 4.78
CA TRP A 203 -47.31 -13.05 4.93
C TRP A 203 -45.88 -13.64 4.97
N ILE A 204 -45.43 -14.27 3.88
CA ILE A 204 -44.08 -14.86 3.74
C ILE A 204 -43.12 -13.96 2.97
N VAL A 205 -43.60 -12.83 2.44
CA VAL A 205 -42.80 -11.90 1.64
C VAL A 205 -42.14 -10.89 2.57
N ASN A 206 -40.81 -10.86 2.50
CA ASN A 206 -39.97 -9.90 3.20
C ASN A 206 -39.33 -8.94 2.20
N GLY A 207 -39.25 -7.68 2.60
CA GLY A 207 -38.36 -6.72 2.00
C GLY A 207 -36.95 -6.91 2.54
N LEU A 208 -35.97 -6.63 1.68
CA LEU A 208 -34.54 -6.68 1.97
C LEU A 208 -33.94 -5.32 1.64
N ILE A 209 -33.13 -4.78 2.55
CA ILE A 209 -32.14 -3.75 2.24
C ILE A 209 -30.78 -4.33 2.60
N GLU A 210 -29.85 -4.26 1.65
CA GLU A 210 -28.47 -4.71 1.78
C GLU A 210 -27.56 -3.53 1.44
N GLY A 211 -26.51 -3.33 2.23
CA GLY A 211 -25.43 -2.40 1.94
C GLY A 211 -24.10 -3.04 2.26
N LYS A 212 -23.13 -2.90 1.37
CA LYS A 212 -21.76 -3.37 1.58
C LYS A 212 -20.79 -2.24 1.27
N PHE A 213 -19.74 -2.14 2.05
CA PHE A 213 -18.65 -1.21 1.82
C PHE A 213 -17.34 -1.89 2.19
N SER A 214 -16.37 -1.86 1.30
CA SER A 214 -15.00 -2.31 1.53
C SER A 214 -14.02 -1.22 1.11
N ALA A 215 -13.00 -0.99 1.93
CA ALA A 215 -11.88 -0.11 1.62
C ALA A 215 -10.58 -0.84 1.93
N ILE A 216 -9.70 -0.92 0.93
CA ILE A 216 -8.42 -1.60 0.99
C ILE A 216 -7.33 -0.59 0.67
N ALA A 217 -6.37 -0.39 1.56
CA ALA A 217 -5.17 0.39 1.30
C ALA A 217 -3.90 -0.46 1.41
N SER A 218 -2.97 -0.27 0.47
CA SER A 218 -1.71 -1.01 0.40
C SER A 218 -0.60 -0.06 -0.03
N LEU A 219 0.26 0.34 0.92
CA LEU A 219 1.33 1.31 0.68
C LEU A 219 2.70 0.68 0.95
N GLY A 220 3.67 1.02 0.10
CA GLY A 220 5.08 0.70 0.31
C GLY A 220 5.92 1.97 0.18
N PHE A 221 7.00 2.08 0.95
CA PHE A 221 7.96 3.17 0.79
C PHE A 221 9.36 2.71 1.17
N GLY A 222 10.36 3.49 0.79
CA GLY A 222 11.74 3.19 1.10
C GLY A 222 12.65 4.38 0.96
N TYR A 223 13.93 4.13 1.22
CA TYR A 223 15.00 5.10 0.95
C TYR A 223 16.18 4.39 0.29
N ASP A 224 16.64 4.90 -0.84
CA ASP A 224 17.79 4.38 -1.59
C ASP A 224 18.86 5.46 -1.83
N THR A 225 19.95 5.07 -2.50
CA THR A 225 21.07 5.98 -2.79
C THR A 225 20.80 6.95 -3.94
N TYR A 226 19.63 6.96 -4.58
CA TYR A 226 19.34 7.80 -5.74
C TYR A 226 19.64 9.29 -5.47
N GLY A 227 19.02 9.85 -4.43
CA GLY A 227 19.20 11.26 -4.07
C GLY A 227 20.63 11.64 -3.71
N LEU A 228 21.37 10.72 -3.06
CA LEU A 228 22.80 10.92 -2.76
C LEU A 228 23.65 10.94 -4.03
N ASN A 229 23.36 10.06 -5.00
CA ASN A 229 24.02 10.05 -6.30
C ASN A 229 23.69 11.32 -7.09
N GLU A 230 22.45 11.80 -7.02
CA GLU A 230 22.05 13.04 -7.67
C GLU A 230 22.73 14.28 -7.08
N TRP A 231 22.94 14.32 -5.77
CA TRP A 231 23.72 15.38 -5.13
C TRP A 231 25.21 15.28 -5.47
N LYS A 232 25.77 14.06 -5.51
CA LYS A 232 27.13 13.81 -6.01
C LYS A 232 27.31 14.29 -7.46
N ASN A 233 26.34 14.04 -8.34
CA ASN A 233 26.34 14.50 -9.74
C ASN A 233 26.30 16.03 -9.85
N SER A 234 25.78 16.71 -8.83
CA SER A 234 25.87 18.17 -8.70
C SER A 234 27.18 18.66 -8.05
N ASN A 235 28.19 17.79 -7.93
CA ASN A 235 29.46 18.05 -7.26
C ASN A 235 29.28 18.51 -5.80
N PHE A 236 28.29 17.93 -5.10
CA PHE A 236 27.94 18.26 -3.72
C PHE A 236 27.66 19.76 -3.48
N ALA A 237 27.13 20.45 -4.48
CA ALA A 237 26.78 21.85 -4.35
C ALA A 237 25.73 22.03 -3.23
N VAL A 238 25.94 23.01 -2.35
CA VAL A 238 25.11 23.19 -1.14
C VAL A 238 23.67 23.55 -1.48
N ASP A 239 23.46 24.31 -2.56
CA ASP A 239 22.14 24.67 -3.09
C ASP A 239 21.40 23.47 -3.72
N ALA A 240 22.13 22.41 -4.07
CA ALA A 240 21.58 21.14 -4.56
C ALA A 240 21.45 20.07 -3.47
N ALA A 241 21.76 20.38 -2.21
CA ALA A 241 21.69 19.40 -1.11
C ALA A 241 20.29 18.82 -0.91
N GLY A 242 19.23 19.54 -1.30
CA GLY A 242 17.84 19.03 -1.25
C GLY A 242 17.60 17.78 -2.11
N LYS A 243 18.45 17.49 -3.10
CA LYS A 243 18.36 16.27 -3.93
C LYS A 243 18.44 14.98 -3.10
N VAL A 244 19.06 15.01 -1.92
CA VAL A 244 19.10 13.83 -1.05
C VAL A 244 17.71 13.35 -0.65
N LEU A 245 16.70 14.24 -0.63
CA LEU A 245 15.31 13.88 -0.34
C LEU A 245 14.71 12.94 -1.39
N ASP A 246 15.23 12.93 -2.62
CA ASP A 246 14.81 11.97 -3.66
C ASP A 246 15.37 10.56 -3.43
N GLY A 247 16.15 10.36 -2.37
CA GLY A 247 16.42 9.01 -1.85
C GLY A 247 15.15 8.38 -1.28
N PHE A 248 14.25 9.16 -0.67
CA PHE A 248 12.94 8.68 -0.23
C PHE A 248 11.99 8.51 -1.41
N TYR A 249 11.21 7.43 -1.40
CA TYR A 249 10.18 7.17 -2.39
C TYR A 249 9.00 6.42 -1.81
N VAL A 250 7.84 6.59 -2.47
CA VAL A 250 6.68 5.73 -2.35
C VAL A 250 6.73 4.71 -3.49
N SER A 251 6.53 3.44 -3.19
CA SER A 251 6.47 2.40 -4.21
C SER A 251 5.09 2.39 -4.86
N ASP A 252 5.10 2.41 -6.18
CA ASP A 252 3.96 2.28 -7.10
C ASP A 252 3.71 0.79 -7.48
N ARG A 253 4.46 -0.11 -6.84
CA ARG A 253 4.47 -1.53 -7.18
C ARG A 253 4.13 -2.38 -5.97
N GLU A 254 3.83 -3.64 -6.24
CA GLU A 254 3.49 -4.64 -5.23
C GLU A 254 4.54 -4.69 -4.11
N ASN A 255 5.84 -4.66 -4.44
CA ASN A 255 6.92 -4.68 -3.46
C ASN A 255 7.35 -3.27 -3.07
N ALA A 256 7.77 -3.09 -1.80
CA ALA A 256 8.17 -1.78 -1.27
C ALA A 256 9.48 -1.23 -1.86
N ASP A 257 10.22 -2.01 -2.66
CA ASP A 257 11.46 -1.60 -3.31
C ASP A 257 11.26 -1.05 -4.74
N GLY A 258 10.00 -0.84 -5.17
CA GLY A 258 9.67 -0.40 -6.52
C GLY A 258 9.63 -1.52 -7.55
N THR A 259 9.62 -2.79 -7.12
CA THR A 259 9.50 -3.95 -8.03
C THR A 259 8.16 -4.66 -7.91
N GLY A 260 7.86 -5.55 -8.86
CA GLY A 260 6.61 -6.29 -8.90
C GLY A 260 5.60 -5.68 -9.86
N SER A 261 4.36 -6.17 -9.81
CA SER A 261 3.28 -5.64 -10.62
C SER A 261 2.78 -4.30 -10.10
N ASP A 262 2.26 -3.50 -11.01
CA ASP A 262 1.47 -2.31 -10.72
C ASP A 262 0.20 -2.66 -9.92
N VAL A 263 -0.12 -1.88 -8.87
CA VAL A 263 -1.23 -2.15 -7.96
C VAL A 263 -1.87 -0.88 -7.43
N ASP A 264 -3.21 -0.83 -7.40
CA ASP A 264 -3.93 0.28 -6.74
C ASP A 264 -3.49 0.43 -5.25
N GLU A 265 -3.01 1.60 -4.85
CA GLU A 265 -2.71 1.91 -3.44
C GLU A 265 -3.97 2.00 -2.57
N LEU A 266 -5.11 2.37 -3.17
CA LEU A 266 -6.41 2.41 -2.49
C LEU A 266 -7.50 1.85 -3.40
N SER A 267 -8.21 0.82 -2.93
CA SER A 267 -9.40 0.29 -3.57
C SER A 267 -10.62 0.49 -2.67
N LEU A 268 -11.70 0.96 -3.26
CA LEU A 268 -13.00 1.17 -2.61
C LEU A 268 -14.05 0.37 -3.37
N GLU A 269 -14.82 -0.42 -2.65
CA GLU A 269 -15.98 -1.12 -3.18
C GLU A 269 -17.21 -0.78 -2.34
N ALA A 270 -18.32 -0.44 -2.99
CA ALA A 270 -19.56 -0.14 -2.30
C ALA A 270 -20.75 -0.71 -3.07
N SER A 271 -21.74 -1.22 -2.37
CA SER A 271 -23.02 -1.58 -2.96
C SER A 271 -24.17 -1.26 -2.03
N ILE A 272 -25.31 -0.93 -2.62
CA ILE A 272 -26.60 -0.83 -1.94
C ILE A 272 -27.65 -1.49 -2.81
N ALA A 273 -28.46 -2.36 -2.21
CA ALA A 273 -29.49 -3.10 -2.91
C ALA A 273 -30.77 -3.13 -2.07
N ALA A 274 -31.90 -3.12 -2.77
CA ALA A 274 -33.20 -3.40 -2.21
C ALA A 274 -33.82 -4.59 -2.93
N GLY A 275 -34.52 -5.43 -2.20
CA GLY A 275 -35.06 -6.65 -2.76
C GLY A 275 -36.35 -7.10 -2.09
N LEU A 276 -36.95 -8.11 -2.72
CA LEU A 276 -38.10 -8.83 -2.20
C LEU A 276 -37.74 -10.31 -2.18
N GLY A 277 -38.08 -10.98 -1.10
CA GLY A 277 -37.81 -12.40 -0.98
C GLY A 277 -38.82 -13.13 -0.14
N ILE A 278 -38.73 -14.45 -0.20
CA ILE A 278 -39.47 -15.37 0.65
C ILE A 278 -38.46 -15.94 1.64
N ASP A 279 -38.80 -15.94 2.92
CA ASP A 279 -37.99 -16.54 3.98
C ASP A 279 -38.84 -17.56 4.74
N VAL A 280 -38.52 -18.85 4.57
CA VAL A 280 -39.24 -19.98 5.15
C VAL A 280 -38.29 -20.94 5.84
N LYS A 281 -38.06 -20.72 7.14
CA LYS A 281 -37.29 -21.53 8.11
C LYS A 281 -35.91 -22.03 7.65
N LEU A 282 -35.87 -22.88 6.64
CA LEU A 282 -34.68 -23.55 6.11
C LEU A 282 -34.27 -23.04 4.73
N ILE A 283 -35.15 -22.31 4.02
CA ILE A 283 -34.87 -21.79 2.68
C ILE A 283 -35.29 -20.33 2.64
N SER A 284 -34.40 -19.47 2.15
CA SER A 284 -34.74 -18.09 1.80
C SER A 284 -34.30 -17.78 0.39
N GLY A 285 -35.11 -17.04 -0.37
CA GLY A 285 -34.78 -16.59 -1.72
C GLY A 285 -35.15 -15.13 -1.90
N TYR A 286 -34.22 -14.31 -2.37
CA TYR A 286 -34.40 -12.87 -2.59
C TYR A 286 -34.11 -12.52 -4.05
N LEU A 287 -34.97 -11.70 -4.64
CA LEU A 287 -34.66 -10.93 -5.84
C LEU A 287 -34.26 -9.53 -5.40
N LYS A 288 -33.08 -9.07 -5.81
CA LYS A 288 -32.53 -7.78 -5.39
C LYS A 288 -32.10 -6.96 -6.59
N GLY A 289 -32.32 -5.66 -6.50
CA GLY A 289 -31.84 -4.67 -7.46
C GLY A 289 -31.12 -3.56 -6.74
N GLY A 290 -30.03 -3.07 -7.32
CA GLY A 290 -29.16 -2.14 -6.61
C GLY A 290 -28.18 -1.41 -7.49
N ILE A 291 -27.33 -0.64 -6.82
CA ILE A 291 -26.16 0.01 -7.39
C ILE A 291 -24.94 -0.58 -6.69
N GLN A 292 -23.93 -0.93 -7.47
CA GLN A 292 -22.62 -1.33 -6.97
C GLN A 292 -21.54 -0.56 -7.70
N GLY A 293 -20.42 -0.27 -7.03
CA GLY A 293 -19.30 0.41 -7.64
C GLY A 293 -17.99 -0.05 -7.03
N LYS A 294 -16.95 -0.06 -7.87
CA LYS A 294 -15.57 -0.27 -7.48
C LYS A 294 -14.72 0.86 -8.04
N VAL A 295 -13.89 1.47 -7.20
CA VAL A 295 -12.96 2.55 -7.56
C VAL A 295 -11.58 2.19 -7.03
N GLY A 296 -10.58 2.20 -7.90
CA GLY A 296 -9.16 2.15 -7.57
C GLY A 296 -8.54 3.53 -7.67
N ILE A 297 -7.64 3.85 -6.74
CA ILE A 297 -6.71 4.96 -6.84
C ILE A 297 -5.32 4.34 -6.87
N ASP A 298 -4.66 4.63 -7.96
CA ASP A 298 -3.35 4.16 -8.37
C ASP A 298 -2.44 5.38 -8.38
N LEU A 299 -1.23 5.22 -7.85
CA LEU A 299 -0.19 6.21 -7.98
C LEU A 299 0.36 6.19 -9.42
N ILE A 300 1.16 7.18 -9.78
CA ILE A 300 1.74 7.25 -11.13
C ILE A 300 3.22 7.58 -11.00
N ASP A 301 4.07 6.61 -11.33
CA ASP A 301 5.50 6.83 -11.42
C ASP A 301 5.90 7.72 -12.62
N GLY A 302 7.05 8.38 -12.50
CA GLY A 302 7.62 9.14 -13.61
C GLY A 302 8.13 8.23 -14.71
N GLY A 303 7.42 8.23 -15.84
CA GLY A 303 7.86 7.48 -17.02
C GLY A 303 7.06 6.21 -17.28
N GLU A 304 6.14 5.83 -16.38
CA GLU A 304 5.17 4.74 -16.57
C GLU A 304 4.51 4.72 -17.94
N PHE A 305 4.05 5.89 -18.38
CA PHE A 305 3.36 6.07 -19.66
C PHE A 305 4.31 6.44 -20.82
N GLN A 306 5.62 6.34 -20.63
CA GLN A 306 6.61 6.56 -21.68
C GLN A 306 7.15 5.22 -22.20
N PRO A 307 6.83 4.82 -23.45
CA PRO A 307 7.14 3.49 -24.01
C PRO A 307 8.64 3.17 -24.16
N LYS A 308 9.54 4.05 -23.71
CA LYS A 308 11.01 3.89 -23.80
C LYS A 308 11.74 4.03 -22.46
N GLN A 309 11.04 4.40 -21.39
CA GLN A 309 11.66 4.70 -20.09
C GLN A 309 10.93 4.08 -18.90
N GLY A 310 10.03 3.10 -19.14
CA GLY A 310 9.18 2.43 -18.15
C GLY A 310 9.67 2.66 -16.72
N GLY A 311 8.89 3.42 -15.95
CA GLY A 311 9.39 4.07 -14.76
C GLY A 311 9.96 3.10 -13.74
N ASP A 312 10.73 3.64 -12.80
CA ASP A 312 11.47 2.86 -11.80
C ASP A 312 10.57 2.28 -10.70
N GLY A 313 9.24 2.41 -10.81
CA GLY A 313 8.25 1.95 -9.84
C GLY A 313 8.28 2.75 -8.54
N LYS A 314 8.97 3.90 -8.53
CA LYS A 314 9.25 4.68 -7.32
C LYS A 314 8.88 6.13 -7.57
N ILE A 315 8.05 6.67 -6.69
CA ILE A 315 7.60 8.06 -6.75
C ILE A 315 8.35 8.85 -5.70
N ARG A 316 9.25 9.71 -6.17
CA ARG A 316 10.23 10.42 -5.33
C ARG A 316 9.72 11.78 -4.89
N GLY A 317 10.34 12.35 -3.86
CA GLY A 317 9.94 13.64 -3.28
C GLY A 317 9.81 14.77 -4.32
N SER A 318 10.75 14.89 -5.25
CA SER A 318 10.70 15.89 -6.33
C SER A 318 9.57 15.63 -7.34
N GLU A 319 9.22 14.38 -7.61
CA GLU A 319 8.09 14.02 -8.46
C GLU A 319 6.76 14.39 -7.79
N ILE A 320 6.62 14.07 -6.50
CA ILE A 320 5.46 14.48 -5.70
C ILE A 320 5.36 16.01 -5.70
N ALA A 321 6.43 16.71 -5.33
CA ALA A 321 6.45 18.16 -5.22
C ALA A 321 6.10 18.86 -6.55
N SER A 322 6.56 18.33 -7.68
CA SER A 322 6.25 18.89 -9.00
C SER A 322 4.81 18.63 -9.45
N ARG A 323 4.19 17.53 -9.00
CA ARG A 323 2.83 17.10 -9.41
C ARG A 323 1.74 17.40 -8.38
N ILE A 324 2.08 17.80 -7.15
CA ILE A 324 1.10 18.00 -6.06
C ILE A 324 0.03 19.06 -6.38
N THR A 325 0.37 20.05 -7.22
CA THR A 325 -0.58 21.09 -7.67
C THR A 325 -1.52 20.61 -8.76
N LYS A 326 -1.26 19.44 -9.34
CA LYS A 326 -2.06 18.76 -10.36
C LYS A 326 -2.24 17.28 -10.01
N PRO A 327 -3.11 16.95 -9.05
CA PRO A 327 -3.24 15.59 -8.52
C PRO A 327 -3.47 14.51 -9.59
N SER A 328 -4.11 14.82 -10.72
CA SER A 328 -4.32 13.87 -11.83
C SER A 328 -3.03 13.44 -12.57
N GLU A 329 -1.91 14.12 -12.34
CA GLU A 329 -0.59 13.71 -12.84
C GLU A 329 0.14 12.77 -11.86
N LEU A 330 -0.35 12.66 -10.62
CA LEU A 330 0.19 11.83 -9.54
C LEU A 330 -0.70 10.63 -9.21
N PHE A 331 -2.01 10.77 -9.43
CA PHE A 331 -3.00 9.76 -9.12
C PHE A 331 -3.82 9.44 -10.37
N ASN A 332 -3.94 8.16 -10.65
CA ASN A 332 -4.84 7.58 -11.61
C ASN A 332 -6.07 7.02 -10.88
N VAL A 333 -7.26 7.53 -11.20
CA VAL A 333 -8.50 7.03 -10.61
C VAL A 333 -9.21 6.20 -11.66
N SER A 334 -9.38 4.92 -11.38
CA SER A 334 -10.04 3.97 -12.27
C SER A 334 -11.22 3.29 -11.58
N GLY A 335 -12.21 2.83 -12.34
CA GLY A 335 -13.34 2.13 -11.73
C GLY A 335 -14.62 2.12 -12.54
N GLN A 336 -15.64 1.51 -11.99
CA GLN A 336 -16.96 1.40 -12.61
C GLN A 336 -18.07 1.42 -11.57
N ILE A 337 -19.21 1.99 -11.94
CA ILE A 337 -20.46 1.98 -11.17
C ILE A 337 -21.53 1.35 -12.06
N ASN A 338 -22.20 0.33 -11.54
CA ASN A 338 -23.19 -0.47 -12.23
C ASN A 338 -24.51 -0.47 -11.46
N ALA A 339 -25.62 -0.37 -12.16
CA ALA A 339 -26.90 -0.88 -11.67
C ALA A 339 -26.96 -2.39 -11.90
N PHE A 340 -27.61 -3.14 -11.02
CA PHE A 340 -27.76 -4.58 -11.18
C PHE A 340 -29.13 -5.08 -10.76
N LEU A 341 -29.50 -6.25 -11.30
CA LEU A 341 -30.56 -7.13 -10.81
C LEU A 341 -29.95 -8.52 -10.58
N GLY A 342 -30.19 -9.07 -9.41
CA GLY A 342 -29.64 -10.34 -8.97
C GLY A 342 -30.64 -11.14 -8.15
N ALA A 343 -30.28 -12.39 -7.92
CA ALA A 343 -31.03 -13.28 -7.04
C ALA A 343 -30.07 -13.99 -6.08
N GLU A 344 -30.52 -14.18 -4.84
CA GLU A 344 -29.81 -14.89 -3.80
C GLU A 344 -30.71 -16.00 -3.24
N VAL A 345 -30.18 -17.20 -3.06
CA VAL A 345 -30.86 -18.32 -2.41
C VAL A 345 -29.96 -18.89 -1.32
N LYS A 346 -30.52 -19.02 -0.12
CA LYS A 346 -29.88 -19.66 1.03
C LYS A 346 -30.65 -20.90 1.45
N VAL A 347 -29.93 -21.95 1.82
CA VAL A 347 -30.45 -23.21 2.34
C VAL A 347 -29.70 -23.55 3.63
N PHE A 348 -30.43 -23.80 4.71
CA PHE A 348 -29.88 -23.95 6.07
C PHE A 348 -28.96 -22.79 6.51
N GLY A 349 -29.29 -21.57 6.08
CA GLY A 349 -28.49 -20.36 6.36
C GLY A 349 -27.24 -20.19 5.50
N GLY A 350 -26.85 -21.20 4.71
CA GLY A 350 -25.74 -21.11 3.75
C GLY A 350 -26.21 -20.64 2.38
N THR A 351 -25.46 -19.73 1.76
CA THR A 351 -25.72 -19.29 0.38
C THR A 351 -25.43 -20.42 -0.60
N VAL A 352 -26.43 -20.83 -1.37
CA VAL A 352 -26.30 -21.85 -2.43
C VAL A 352 -26.37 -21.24 -3.84
N TYR A 353 -26.89 -20.03 -3.94
CA TYR A 353 -26.92 -19.25 -5.19
C TYR A 353 -26.82 -17.77 -4.84
N ASP A 354 -25.93 -17.05 -5.51
CA ASP A 354 -25.87 -15.59 -5.49
C ASP A 354 -25.31 -15.15 -6.84
N ASN A 355 -26.12 -14.49 -7.65
CA ASN A 355 -25.66 -14.02 -8.96
C ASN A 355 -26.46 -12.81 -9.46
N ASN A 356 -25.76 -11.91 -10.15
CA ASN A 356 -26.34 -10.82 -10.91
C ASN A 356 -26.68 -11.31 -12.31
N PHE A 357 -27.97 -11.38 -12.64
CA PHE A 357 -28.42 -11.82 -13.96
C PHE A 357 -28.62 -10.65 -14.95
N ALA A 358 -28.61 -9.40 -14.46
CA ALA A 358 -28.51 -8.21 -15.30
C ALA A 358 -27.63 -7.16 -14.64
N THR A 359 -26.76 -6.51 -15.43
CA THR A 359 -25.91 -5.40 -15.01
C THR A 359 -25.93 -4.32 -16.08
N PHE A 360 -26.00 -3.06 -15.66
CA PHE A 360 -26.01 -1.90 -16.54
C PHE A 360 -24.99 -0.87 -16.04
N GLU A 361 -24.03 -0.52 -16.90
CA GLU A 361 -23.00 0.47 -16.57
C GLU A 361 -23.63 1.87 -16.44
N LEU A 362 -23.48 2.48 -15.26
CA LEU A 362 -23.92 3.84 -14.96
C LEU A 362 -22.80 4.86 -15.14
N ALA A 363 -21.58 4.48 -14.76
CA ALA A 363 -20.40 5.30 -14.93
C ALA A 363 -19.16 4.41 -15.05
N ASN A 364 -18.19 4.89 -15.82
CA ASN A 364 -16.88 4.27 -15.98
C ASN A 364 -15.82 5.36 -15.88
N PHE A 365 -14.87 5.14 -14.98
CA PHE A 365 -13.69 5.96 -14.79
C PHE A 365 -12.56 5.19 -15.46
N ALA A 366 -12.34 5.46 -16.74
CA ALA A 366 -11.16 4.96 -17.43
C ALA A 366 -9.93 5.76 -16.97
N PRO A 367 -8.74 5.13 -16.90
CA PRO A 367 -7.53 5.85 -16.54
C PRO A 367 -7.29 7.05 -17.45
N ALA A 368 -6.67 8.10 -16.91
CA ALA A 368 -6.45 9.36 -17.61
C ALA A 368 -5.59 9.22 -18.89
N LYS A 369 -4.98 8.05 -19.13
CA LYS A 369 -4.30 7.68 -20.37
C LYS A 369 -4.66 6.24 -20.76
N PRO A 370 -4.98 5.97 -22.04
CA PRO A 370 -5.36 4.64 -22.47
C PRO A 370 -4.19 3.67 -22.37
N PHE A 371 -4.46 2.50 -21.79
CA PHE A 371 -3.67 1.29 -21.89
C PHE A 371 -3.44 0.96 -23.38
N ILE A 372 -2.25 1.27 -23.91
CA ILE A 372 -1.86 0.80 -25.24
C ILE A 372 -1.49 -0.68 -25.07
N VAL A 373 -2.45 -1.57 -25.31
CA VAL A 373 -2.11 -2.97 -25.60
C VAL A 373 -1.42 -2.96 -26.95
N GLU A 374 -0.08 -2.97 -26.98
CA GLU A 374 0.62 -3.43 -28.16
C GLU A 374 0.23 -4.89 -28.37
N ARG A 375 -0.68 -5.14 -29.32
CA ARG A 375 -0.97 -6.51 -29.75
C ARG A 375 0.35 -7.12 -30.21
N PRO A 376 0.75 -8.30 -29.71
CA PRO A 376 1.94 -8.97 -30.20
C PRO A 376 1.76 -9.23 -31.69
N VAL A 377 2.65 -8.66 -32.51
CA VAL A 377 2.77 -9.01 -33.92
C VAL A 377 3.28 -10.45 -33.96
N GLY A 378 2.39 -11.39 -34.26
CA GLY A 378 2.75 -12.78 -34.44
C GLY A 378 3.79 -12.95 -35.55
N PRO A 379 4.73 -13.90 -35.43
CA PRO A 379 5.77 -14.10 -36.42
C PRO A 379 5.17 -14.80 -37.65
N GLY A 380 5.28 -14.16 -38.82
CA GLY A 380 5.02 -14.79 -40.11
C GLY A 380 3.78 -14.29 -40.84
N GLY A 381 3.94 -13.20 -41.57
CA GLY A 381 2.97 -12.72 -42.56
C GLY A 381 3.69 -11.88 -43.60
N ILE A 382 4.13 -12.53 -44.68
CA ILE A 382 4.75 -11.93 -45.86
C ILE A 382 3.92 -10.74 -46.39
N SER A 383 4.43 -9.52 -46.21
CA SER A 383 3.89 -8.31 -46.82
C SER A 383 4.28 -8.25 -48.30
N GLN A 384 3.44 -8.81 -49.18
CA GLN A 384 3.42 -8.39 -50.59
C GLN A 384 2.53 -7.16 -50.70
N ARG A 385 3.14 -6.00 -51.02
CA ARG A 385 2.40 -4.80 -51.45
C ARG A 385 1.78 -5.05 -52.83
N PRO A 386 0.49 -4.76 -53.05
CA PRO A 386 -0.03 -4.40 -54.36
C PRO A 386 0.02 -2.87 -54.56
N PRO A 387 0.05 -2.39 -55.81
CA PRO A 387 0.36 -1.01 -56.15
C PRO A 387 -0.81 -0.05 -55.92
N ASP A 388 -0.47 1.23 -55.78
CA ASP A 388 -1.36 2.38 -55.65
C ASP A 388 -2.51 2.36 -56.66
N VAL A 389 -3.74 2.52 -56.15
CA VAL A 389 -4.88 2.99 -56.93
C VAL A 389 -5.50 4.16 -56.17
N ASP A 390 -5.39 5.32 -56.82
CA ASP A 390 -5.94 6.61 -56.43
C ASP A 390 -7.49 6.59 -56.46
N GLY A 391 -8.10 7.31 -55.52
CA GLY A 391 -9.52 7.69 -55.55
C GLY A 391 -10.53 6.73 -54.91
N ASP A 392 -10.84 6.93 -53.63
CA ASP A 392 -12.22 7.26 -53.19
C ASP A 392 -12.24 7.69 -51.71
N ARG A 393 -12.99 8.74 -51.36
CA ARG A 393 -13.22 9.15 -49.96
C ARG A 393 -14.59 8.66 -49.50
N PRO A 394 -14.73 8.02 -48.32
CA PRO A 394 -16.01 8.01 -47.63
C PRO A 394 -16.01 8.90 -46.37
N ARG A 395 -17.02 9.77 -46.37
CA ARG A 395 -17.54 10.71 -45.37
C ARG A 395 -17.35 10.35 -43.88
N VAL A 396 -16.81 11.31 -43.13
CA VAL A 396 -16.95 11.41 -41.67
C VAL A 396 -18.31 12.03 -41.36
N ILE A 397 -19.22 11.27 -40.74
CA ILE A 397 -20.41 11.83 -40.09
C ILE A 397 -19.97 12.37 -38.73
N ARG A 398 -19.87 13.69 -38.60
CA ARG A 398 -19.73 14.36 -37.30
C ARG A 398 -21.13 14.71 -36.79
N SER A 399 -21.59 14.05 -35.74
CA SER A 399 -22.68 14.56 -34.91
C SER A 399 -22.10 15.47 -33.82
N PRO A 400 -22.51 16.74 -33.69
CA PRO A 400 -22.06 17.58 -32.60
C PRO A 400 -22.87 17.24 -31.34
N VAL A 401 -22.24 16.60 -30.36
CA VAL A 401 -22.78 16.57 -28.99
C VAL A 401 -22.19 17.76 -28.25
N THR A 402 -23.01 18.79 -28.07
CA THR A 402 -22.72 19.94 -27.21
C THR A 402 -22.75 19.46 -25.75
N ILE A 403 -21.58 19.37 -25.11
CA ILE A 403 -21.48 19.12 -23.67
C ILE A 403 -21.90 20.40 -22.94
N THR A 404 -23.11 20.42 -22.37
CA THR A 404 -23.56 21.49 -21.49
C THR A 404 -22.99 21.30 -20.08
N ASN A 405 -22.64 22.43 -19.47
CA ASN A 405 -21.82 22.58 -18.27
C ASN A 405 -22.55 22.22 -16.96
N SER A 406 -23.32 21.13 -16.93
CA SER A 406 -24.20 20.75 -15.80
C SER A 406 -23.66 19.65 -14.87
N TYR A 407 -22.50 19.05 -15.18
CA TYR A 407 -21.93 17.95 -14.40
C TYR A 407 -21.08 18.37 -13.18
N LEU A 408 -20.80 19.67 -13.02
CA LEU A 408 -20.08 20.19 -11.85
C LEU A 408 -20.96 20.38 -10.60
N THR A 409 -22.26 20.15 -10.70
CA THR A 409 -23.18 20.28 -9.55
C THR A 409 -23.29 18.99 -8.73
N GLY A 410 -23.03 17.82 -9.34
CA GLY A 410 -23.10 16.51 -8.67
C GLY A 410 -21.95 16.24 -7.70
N ALA A 411 -20.77 16.80 -7.95
CA ALA A 411 -19.61 16.69 -7.06
C ALA A 411 -19.76 17.52 -5.77
N LYS A 412 -20.73 18.46 -5.70
CA LYS A 412 -20.96 19.28 -4.52
C LYS A 412 -21.90 18.63 -3.50
N VAL A 413 -22.75 17.70 -3.93
CA VAL A 413 -23.78 17.08 -3.08
C VAL A 413 -23.20 15.91 -2.24
N PHE A 414 -22.15 15.25 -2.70
CA PHE A 414 -21.48 14.17 -1.95
C PHE A 414 -20.61 14.65 -0.78
N PHE A 415 -20.28 15.95 -0.71
CA PHE A 415 -19.50 16.51 0.41
C PHE A 415 -20.36 17.20 1.49
N ASP A 416 -21.68 17.34 1.31
CA ASP A 416 -22.56 18.13 2.20
C ASP A 416 -23.60 17.30 2.98
N ALA A 417 -23.54 15.96 2.97
CA ALA A 417 -24.44 15.11 3.76
C ALA A 417 -23.85 14.73 5.13
N ASN A 418 -23.90 15.70 6.07
CA ASN A 418 -23.95 15.54 7.53
C ASN A 418 -23.40 14.23 8.15
N LEU A 419 -22.09 14.20 8.45
CA LEU A 419 -21.64 13.73 9.76
C LEU A 419 -21.57 14.95 10.69
N MET A 420 -22.13 14.81 11.89
CA MET A 420 -22.36 15.87 12.88
C MET A 420 -21.22 16.89 13.01
N THR A 421 -21.60 18.15 12.81
CA THR A 421 -21.04 19.41 13.30
C THR A 421 -19.83 19.32 14.24
N PHE A 422 -18.63 19.13 13.71
CA PHE A 422 -17.42 19.75 14.25
C PHE A 422 -17.19 21.03 13.45
N LYS A 423 -17.26 22.20 14.12
CA LYS A 423 -17.00 23.51 13.51
C LYS A 423 -15.58 23.55 12.93
N MET A 424 -15.41 23.15 11.68
CA MET A 424 -14.26 23.49 10.85
C MET A 424 -14.45 24.92 10.36
N THR A 425 -14.07 25.89 11.19
CA THR A 425 -13.75 27.23 10.73
C THR A 425 -12.30 27.48 11.07
N ARG A 426 -11.46 27.56 10.03
CA ARG A 426 -9.99 27.76 10.04
C ARG A 426 -9.15 26.55 10.47
N ASN A 427 -8.73 25.74 9.51
CA ASN A 427 -7.30 25.48 9.26
C ASN A 427 -7.09 24.59 8.04
N ARG A 428 -6.76 25.20 6.89
CA ARG A 428 -6.17 24.51 5.73
C ARG A 428 -4.78 23.93 6.05
N SER A 429 -4.21 24.26 7.20
CA SER A 429 -2.92 23.73 7.64
C SER A 429 -3.01 22.28 8.10
N GLN A 430 -4.13 21.77 8.65
CA GLN A 430 -4.13 20.44 9.26
C GLN A 430 -4.21 19.27 8.26
N LEU A 431 -4.87 19.44 7.10
CA LEU A 431 -4.85 18.42 6.05
C LEU A 431 -3.48 18.34 5.37
N VAL A 432 -2.84 19.50 5.20
CA VAL A 432 -1.46 19.59 4.69
C VAL A 432 -0.47 19.07 5.73
N THR A 433 -0.67 19.30 7.04
CA THR A 433 0.16 18.72 8.10
C THR A 433 -0.04 17.21 8.22
N LEU A 434 -1.22 16.65 7.94
CA LEU A 434 -1.42 15.20 7.90
C LEU A 434 -0.75 14.56 6.68
N MET A 435 -0.75 15.24 5.52
CA MET A 435 -0.11 14.76 4.30
C MET A 435 1.42 15.01 4.25
N VAL A 436 1.92 16.07 4.89
CA VAL A 436 3.36 16.35 5.09
C VAL A 436 3.90 15.63 6.34
N ALA A 437 3.04 15.04 7.17
CA ALA A 437 3.49 14.04 8.13
C ALA A 437 3.71 12.68 7.44
N LEU A 438 3.08 12.44 6.29
CA LEU A 438 3.17 11.21 5.48
C LEU A 438 4.27 11.25 4.39
N VAL A 439 4.88 12.41 4.16
CA VAL A 439 5.99 12.67 3.22
C VAL A 439 7.10 13.38 3.98
#